data_AF-A0A7L1UCQ8-F1
#
_entry.id   AF-A0A7L1UCQ8-F1
#
_cell.length_a   1.000
_cell.length_b   1.000
_cell.length_c   1.000
_cell.angle_alpha   90.00
_cell.angle_beta   90.00
_cell.angle_gamma   90.00
#
_symmetry.space_group_name_H-M   'P 1'
#
loop_
_entity.id
_entity.type
_entity.pdbx_description
1 polymer ?
#
loop_
_entity_poly.entity_id
_entity_poly.type
_entity_poly.pdbx_seq_one_letter_code
_entity_poly.pdbx_strand_id
1 'polypeptide(L)'
;QVTLWLKNLFECVPVPSYEVNERTVDILHEVMECNEERDRDVMLLIEDMKDQTAKYEAEAECWRKILEESLGLCEGSLPEEDNNNADITDLIESALELEVENTSLTSFYSAINNMTSELYETKSKNNELELKLKNLTKKLTAALTLEKQLEE
;
A
#
# COMPACT_ATOMS: atom_id res chain seq x y z
N GLN A 1 -3.34 30.76 8.01
CA GLN A 1 -3.15 29.48 7.31
C GLN A 1 -3.43 29.65 5.82
N VAL A 2 -4.66 30.01 5.43
CA VAL A 2 -5.05 30.30 4.04
C VAL A 2 -4.14 31.31 3.32
N THR A 3 -3.74 32.41 3.96
CA THR A 3 -2.87 33.43 3.35
C THR A 3 -1.44 32.93 3.07
N LEU A 4 -0.94 32.00 3.89
CA LEU A 4 0.35 31.36 3.69
C LEU A 4 0.27 30.32 2.57
N TRP A 5 -0.81 29.54 2.55
CA TRP A 5 -1.10 28.58 1.48
C TRP A 5 -1.23 29.28 0.11
N LEU A 6 -1.97 30.39 0.02
CA LEU A 6 -2.05 31.20 -1.20
C LEU A 6 -0.68 31.73 -1.62
N LYS A 7 0.14 32.20 -0.69
CA LYS A 7 1.49 32.67 -1.00
C LYS A 7 2.38 31.54 -1.55
N ASN A 8 2.20 30.32 -1.07
CA ASN A 8 2.92 29.13 -1.54
C ASN A 8 2.42 28.69 -2.93
N LEU A 9 1.10 28.72 -3.17
CA LEU A 9 0.52 28.36 -4.46
C LEU A 9 0.93 29.34 -5.58
N PHE A 10 1.02 30.62 -5.24
CA PHE A 10 1.36 31.69 -6.16
C PHE A 10 2.83 32.12 -6.07
N GLU A 11 3.76 31.26 -5.63
CA GLU A 11 5.20 31.54 -5.38
C GLU A 11 5.88 32.59 -6.31
N CYS A 12 5.50 32.68 -7.59
CA CYS A 12 6.04 33.62 -8.58
C CYS A 12 5.11 34.79 -9.00
N VAL A 13 3.87 34.86 -8.52
CA VAL A 13 2.85 35.85 -8.91
C VAL A 13 2.23 36.48 -7.66
N PRO A 14 1.97 37.80 -7.62
CA PRO A 14 1.27 38.39 -6.49
C PRO A 14 -0.14 37.80 -6.37
N VAL A 15 -0.52 37.40 -5.14
CA VAL A 15 -1.87 36.91 -4.84
C VAL A 15 -2.89 37.97 -5.28
N PRO A 16 -3.88 37.62 -6.13
CA PRO A 16 -4.89 38.56 -6.58
C PRO A 16 -5.62 39.20 -5.40
N SER A 17 -5.97 40.48 -5.50
CA SER A 17 -6.78 41.14 -4.49
C SER A 17 -8.18 40.51 -4.43
N TYR A 18 -8.60 40.08 -3.25
CA TYR A 18 -9.92 39.52 -3.00
C TYR A 18 -10.57 40.19 -1.79
N GLU A 19 -11.90 40.10 -1.73
CA GLU A 19 -12.66 40.62 -0.58
C GLU A 19 -12.49 39.70 0.62
N VAL A 20 -11.86 40.20 1.68
CA VAL A 20 -11.69 39.47 2.93
C VAL A 20 -12.96 39.61 3.77
N ASN A 21 -13.90 38.71 3.54
CA ASN A 21 -15.08 38.51 4.40
C ASN A 21 -15.10 37.07 4.93
N GLU A 22 -15.89 36.82 5.97
CA GLU A 22 -15.97 35.50 6.64
C GLU A 22 -16.26 34.38 5.63
N ARG A 23 -17.24 34.59 4.76
CA ARG A 23 -17.61 33.64 3.70
C ARG A 23 -16.46 33.33 2.74
N THR A 24 -15.70 34.34 2.31
CA THR A 24 -14.57 34.15 1.38
C THR A 24 -13.44 33.39 2.06
N VAL A 25 -13.17 33.67 3.34
CA VAL A 25 -12.13 32.97 4.10
C VAL A 25 -12.52 31.50 4.32
N ASP A 26 -13.79 31.21 4.62
CA ASP A 26 -14.29 29.84 4.78
C ASP A 26 -14.19 29.03 3.49
N ILE A 27 -14.62 29.61 2.36
CA ILE A 27 -14.49 28.96 1.05
C ILE A 27 -13.02 28.67 0.72
N LEU A 28 -12.11 29.63 0.96
CA LEU A 28 -10.70 29.43 0.71
C LEU A 28 -10.06 28.39 1.66
N HIS A 29 -10.57 28.27 2.88
CA HIS A 29 -10.15 27.24 3.82
C HIS A 29 -10.54 25.84 3.34
N GLU A 30 -11.79 25.67 2.90
CA GLU A 30 -12.26 24.39 2.34
C GLU A 30 -11.44 23.99 1.10
N VAL A 31 -11.18 24.95 0.19
CA VAL A 31 -10.34 24.69 -0.99
C VAL A 31 -8.90 24.34 -0.60
N MET A 32 -8.34 25.00 0.42
CA MET A 32 -7.00 24.69 0.94
C MET A 32 -6.95 23.24 1.46
N GLU A 33 -7.91 22.83 2.29
CA GLU A 33 -7.97 21.47 2.84
C GLU A 33 -8.10 20.41 1.74
N CYS A 34 -9.02 20.61 0.79
CA CYS A 34 -9.17 19.71 -0.35
C CYS A 34 -7.90 19.65 -1.22
N ASN A 35 -7.18 20.76 -1.37
CA ASN A 35 -5.94 20.78 -2.11
C ASN A 35 -4.81 20.03 -1.39
N GLU A 36 -4.65 20.26 -0.07
CA GLU A 36 -3.64 19.58 0.74
C GLU A 36 -3.87 18.06 0.79
N GLU A 37 -5.13 17.62 0.88
CA GLU A 37 -5.49 16.21 0.81
C GLU A 37 -5.12 15.60 -0.55
N ARG A 38 -5.53 16.25 -1.64
CA ARG A 38 -5.24 15.76 -2.99
C ARG A 38 -3.74 15.77 -3.31
N ASP A 39 -2.99 16.76 -2.85
CA ASP A 39 -1.54 16.81 -3.04
C ASP A 39 -0.84 15.68 -2.27
N ARG A 40 -1.34 15.33 -1.08
CA ARG A 40 -0.87 14.16 -0.34
C ARG A 40 -1.13 12.86 -1.10
N ASP A 41 -2.33 12.68 -1.64
CA ASP A 41 -2.69 11.48 -2.42
C ASP A 41 -1.83 11.34 -3.67
N VAL A 42 -1.59 12.44 -4.39
CA VAL A 42 -0.70 12.46 -5.56
C VAL A 42 0.74 12.12 -5.15
N MET A 43 1.23 12.64 -4.02
CA MET A 43 2.56 12.32 -3.53
C MET A 43 2.71 10.83 -3.19
N LEU A 44 1.70 10.23 -2.54
CA LEU A 44 1.66 8.80 -2.24
C LEU A 44 1.68 7.96 -3.52
N LEU A 45 0.91 8.36 -4.53
CA LEU A 45 0.92 7.69 -5.84
C LEU A 45 2.29 7.78 -6.53
N ILE A 46 2.96 8.93 -6.46
CA ILE A 46 4.30 9.09 -7.03
C ILE A 46 5.32 8.19 -6.32
N GLU A 47 5.23 8.09 -4.99
CA GLU A 47 6.11 7.21 -4.21
C GLU A 47 5.87 5.72 -4.54
N ASP A 48 4.61 5.31 -4.63
CA ASP A 48 4.23 3.95 -5.02
C ASP A 48 4.74 3.58 -6.43
N MET A 49 4.56 4.48 -7.40
CA MET A 49 5.06 4.27 -8.76
C MET A 49 6.59 4.17 -8.82
N LYS A 50 7.32 4.93 -7.99
CA LYS A 50 8.77 4.83 -7.89
C LYS A 50 9.21 3.49 -7.30
N ASP A 51 8.57 3.05 -6.23
CA ASP A 51 8.85 1.75 -5.62
C ASP A 51 8.54 0.60 -6.59
N GLN A 52 7.41 0.68 -7.31
CA GLN A 52 7.06 -0.28 -8.36
C GLN A 52 8.08 -0.30 -9.49
N THR A 53 8.57 0.86 -9.93
CA THR A 53 9.62 0.95 -10.95
C THR A 53 10.90 0.26 -10.47
N ALA A 54 11.34 0.54 -9.24
CA ALA A 54 12.54 -0.07 -8.66
C ALA A 54 12.41 -1.61 -8.54
N LYS A 55 11.22 -2.12 -8.21
CA LYS A 55 10.94 -3.55 -8.18
C LYS A 55 11.07 -4.19 -9.57
N TYR A 56 10.48 -3.58 -10.59
CA TYR A 56 10.59 -4.10 -11.96
C TYR A 56 12.02 -4.02 -12.51
N GLU A 57 12.78 -2.97 -12.19
CA GLU A 57 14.20 -2.88 -12.56
C GLU A 57 15.03 -3.99 -11.90
N ALA A 58 14.81 -4.25 -10.61
CA ALA A 58 15.49 -5.32 -9.88
C ALA A 58 15.11 -6.72 -10.42
N GLU A 59 13.85 -6.92 -10.79
CA GLU A 59 13.38 -8.16 -11.40
C GLU A 59 13.98 -8.35 -12.80
N ALA A 60 13.99 -7.31 -13.64
CA ALA A 60 14.61 -7.34 -14.96
C ALA A 60 16.11 -7.68 -14.88
N GLU A 61 16.81 -7.10 -13.90
CA GLU A 61 18.22 -7.40 -13.65
C GLU A 61 18.43 -8.85 -13.19
N CYS A 62 17.53 -9.38 -12.36
CA CYS A 62 17.54 -10.79 -11.96
C CYS A 62 17.36 -11.72 -13.16
N TRP A 63 16.37 -11.44 -14.02
CA TRP A 63 16.13 -12.21 -15.24
C TRP A 63 17.31 -12.14 -16.21
N ARG A 64 17.87 -10.94 -16.41
CA ARG A 64 19.06 -10.73 -17.22
C ARG A 64 20.22 -11.60 -16.73
N LYS A 65 20.46 -11.62 -15.42
CA LYS A 65 21.49 -12.45 -14.80
C LYS A 65 21.24 -13.94 -15.00
N ILE A 66 20.00 -14.42 -14.83
CA ILE A 66 19.66 -15.83 -15.05
C ILE A 66 19.89 -16.21 -16.51
N LEU A 67 19.43 -15.40 -17.45
CA LEU A 67 19.59 -15.63 -18.89
C LEU A 67 21.07 -15.63 -19.30
N GLU A 68 21.86 -14.71 -18.76
CA GLU A 68 23.29 -14.59 -19.08
C GLU A 68 24.14 -15.68 -18.41
N GLU A 69 23.97 -15.92 -17.10
CA GLU A 69 24.82 -16.86 -16.34
C GLU A 69 24.39 -18.32 -16.50
N SER A 70 23.08 -18.59 -16.60
CA SER A 70 22.55 -19.97 -16.63
C SER A 70 22.34 -20.48 -18.06
N LEU A 71 21.96 -19.60 -18.98
CA LEU A 71 21.63 -19.96 -20.36
C LEU A 71 22.64 -19.41 -21.39
N GLY A 72 23.55 -18.51 -20.99
CA GLY A 72 24.53 -17.92 -21.90
C GLY A 72 23.94 -16.98 -22.95
N LEU A 73 22.67 -16.58 -22.79
CA LEU A 73 21.94 -15.73 -23.72
C LEU A 73 22.26 -14.26 -23.41
N CYS A 74 23.08 -13.63 -24.24
CA CYS A 74 23.46 -12.23 -24.08
C CYS A 74 23.23 -11.47 -25.40
N GLU A 75 22.74 -10.23 -25.31
CA GLU A 75 22.31 -9.41 -26.46
C GLU A 75 23.41 -9.21 -27.55
N GLY A 76 24.68 -9.47 -27.21
CA GLY A 76 25.83 -9.39 -28.13
C GLY A 76 26.54 -10.71 -28.45
N SER A 77 26.11 -11.85 -27.92
CA SER A 77 26.73 -13.17 -28.18
C SER A 77 25.97 -14.03 -29.20
N LEU A 78 24.82 -13.55 -29.69
CA LEU A 78 23.96 -14.28 -30.62
C LEU A 78 24.64 -14.39 -32.01
N PRO A 79 25.01 -15.59 -32.50
CA PRO A 79 25.42 -15.79 -33.88
C PRO A 79 24.23 -15.58 -34.84
N GLU A 80 24.51 -15.11 -36.05
CA GLU A 80 23.50 -14.71 -37.05
C GLU A 80 22.42 -15.80 -37.30
N GLU A 81 21.19 -15.38 -37.03
CA GLU A 81 19.86 -15.78 -37.55
C GLU A 81 19.36 -17.25 -37.55
N ASP A 82 20.18 -18.30 -37.64
CA ASP A 82 19.60 -19.64 -37.96
C ASP A 82 19.35 -20.60 -36.78
N ASN A 83 20.08 -20.48 -35.65
CA ASN A 83 19.93 -21.41 -34.50
C ASN A 83 19.29 -20.79 -33.24
N ASN A 84 19.25 -19.46 -33.11
CA ASN A 84 18.75 -18.79 -31.90
C ASN A 84 17.24 -18.90 -31.69
N ASN A 85 16.48 -18.98 -32.79
CA ASN A 85 15.04 -19.15 -32.66
C ASN A 85 14.69 -20.49 -32.02
N ALA A 86 15.51 -21.53 -32.19
CA ALA A 86 15.24 -22.84 -31.58
C ALA A 86 15.42 -22.78 -30.05
N ASP A 87 16.54 -22.27 -29.54
CA ASP A 87 16.80 -22.21 -28.10
C ASP A 87 15.80 -21.31 -27.35
N ILE A 88 15.41 -20.18 -27.95
CA ILE A 88 14.37 -19.30 -27.39
C ILE A 88 12.99 -19.94 -27.49
N THR A 89 12.68 -20.64 -28.58
CA THR A 89 11.39 -21.33 -28.73
C THR A 89 11.26 -22.50 -27.75
N ASP A 90 12.31 -23.29 -27.56
CA ASP A 90 12.35 -24.39 -26.58
C ASP A 90 12.20 -23.86 -25.15
N LEU A 91 12.79 -22.70 -24.84
CA LEU A 91 12.60 -22.03 -23.55
C LEU A 91 11.16 -21.55 -23.37
N ILE A 92 10.55 -20.98 -24.40
CA ILE A 92 9.15 -20.55 -24.38
C ILE A 92 8.22 -21.75 -24.21
N GLU A 93 8.46 -22.84 -24.95
CA GLU A 93 7.69 -24.08 -24.81
C GLU A 93 7.83 -24.69 -23.41
N SER A 94 9.04 -24.70 -22.86
CA SER A 94 9.30 -25.15 -21.48
C SER A 94 8.58 -24.26 -20.46
N ALA A 95 8.58 -22.94 -20.65
CA ALA A 95 7.89 -21.99 -19.79
C ALA A 95 6.35 -22.17 -19.84
N LEU A 96 5.81 -22.45 -21.03
CA LEU A 96 4.39 -22.77 -21.24
C LEU A 96 4.01 -24.10 -20.57
N GLU A 97 4.83 -25.15 -20.73
CA GLU A 97 4.58 -26.46 -20.12
C GLU A 97 4.71 -26.41 -18.59
N LEU A 98 5.62 -25.60 -18.06
CA LEU A 98 5.76 -25.33 -16.63
C LEU A 98 4.72 -24.34 -16.08
N GLU A 99 3.84 -23.81 -16.93
CA GLU A 99 2.82 -22.81 -16.61
C GLU A 99 3.36 -21.63 -15.79
N VAL A 100 4.56 -21.10 -16.10
CA VAL A 100 5.19 -20.06 -15.26
C VAL A 100 4.40 -18.75 -15.21
N GLU A 101 3.53 -18.49 -16.19
CA GLU A 101 2.59 -17.36 -16.20
C GLU A 101 1.41 -17.56 -15.22
N ASN A 102 1.11 -18.83 -14.86
CA ASN A 102 0.04 -19.18 -13.94
C ASN A 102 0.45 -18.96 -12.48
N THR A 103 0.56 -17.68 -12.11
CA THR A 103 0.84 -17.25 -10.72
C THR A 103 -0.38 -17.36 -9.79
N SER A 104 -1.50 -17.91 -10.28
CA SER A 104 -2.75 -18.01 -9.52
C SER A 104 -2.58 -18.81 -8.24
N LEU A 105 -1.79 -19.89 -8.27
CA LEU A 105 -1.53 -20.74 -7.11
C LEU A 105 -0.73 -19.99 -6.04
N THR A 106 0.34 -19.29 -6.44
CA THR A 106 1.16 -18.46 -5.54
C THR A 106 0.34 -17.31 -4.94
N SER A 107 -0.51 -16.68 -5.76
CA SER A 107 -1.45 -15.64 -5.31
C SER A 107 -2.46 -16.20 -4.31
N PHE A 108 -2.96 -17.43 -4.54
CA PHE A 108 -3.89 -18.10 -3.63
C PHE A 108 -3.23 -18.43 -2.29
N TYR A 109 -2.00 -18.93 -2.28
CA TYR A 109 -1.24 -19.18 -1.05
C TYR A 109 -0.99 -17.89 -0.26
N SER A 110 -0.65 -16.80 -0.94
CA SER A 110 -0.46 -15.49 -0.32
C SER A 110 -1.75 -14.96 0.30
N ALA A 111 -2.88 -15.10 -0.43
CA ALA A 111 -4.20 -14.72 0.08
C ALA A 111 -4.61 -15.54 1.31
N ILE A 112 -4.40 -16.87 1.28
CA ILE A 112 -4.65 -17.75 2.44
C ILE A 112 -3.82 -17.30 3.64
N ASN A 113 -2.53 -17.00 3.45
CA ASN A 113 -1.65 -16.57 4.54
C ASN A 113 -2.12 -15.24 5.14
N ASN A 114 -2.48 -14.25 4.32
CA ASN A 114 -3.00 -12.97 4.78
C ASN A 114 -4.31 -13.15 5.58
N MET A 115 -5.28 -13.88 5.02
CA MET A 115 -6.55 -14.16 5.71
C MET A 115 -6.35 -14.93 7.01
N THR A 116 -5.40 -15.86 7.05
CA THR A 116 -5.05 -16.60 8.26
C THR A 116 -4.47 -15.67 9.32
N SER A 117 -3.57 -14.76 8.93
CA SER A 117 -3.02 -13.75 9.84
C SER A 117 -4.10 -12.84 10.42
N GLU A 118 -4.98 -12.29 9.57
CA GLU A 118 -6.10 -11.44 9.98
C GLU A 118 -7.05 -12.16 10.94
N LEU A 119 -7.33 -13.45 10.70
CA LEU A 119 -8.14 -14.28 11.59
C LEU A 119 -7.49 -14.40 12.97
N TYR A 120 -6.18 -14.65 13.05
CA TYR A 120 -5.46 -14.75 14.31
C TYR A 120 -5.44 -13.42 15.06
N GLU A 121 -5.20 -12.30 14.37
CA GLU A 121 -5.24 -10.97 14.97
C GLU A 121 -6.63 -10.64 15.53
N THR A 122 -7.68 -10.91 14.75
CA THR A 122 -9.06 -10.67 15.16
C THR A 122 -9.43 -11.52 16.37
N LYS A 123 -9.05 -12.81 16.38
CA LYS A 123 -9.26 -13.70 17.51
C LYS A 123 -8.53 -13.23 18.77
N SER A 124 -7.29 -12.76 18.62
CA SER A 124 -6.51 -12.19 19.73
C SER A 124 -7.21 -10.97 20.35
N LYS A 125 -7.62 -10.01 19.52
CA LYS A 125 -8.39 -8.82 19.94
C LYS A 125 -9.70 -9.21 20.65
N ASN A 126 -10.42 -10.21 20.13
CA ASN A 126 -11.66 -10.67 20.74
C ASN A 126 -11.44 -11.28 22.14
N ASN A 127 -10.41 -12.11 22.30
CA ASN A 127 -10.03 -12.67 23.60
C ASN A 127 -9.67 -11.57 24.62
N GLU A 128 -8.96 -10.53 24.18
CA GLU A 128 -8.62 -9.38 25.02
C GLU A 128 -9.88 -8.63 25.48
N LEU A 129 -10.83 -8.39 24.57
CA LEU A 129 -12.11 -7.75 24.87
C LEU A 129 -12.95 -8.57 25.84
N GLU A 130 -13.02 -9.89 25.68
CA GLU A 130 -13.70 -10.77 26.64
C GLU A 130 -13.10 -10.66 28.05
N LEU A 131 -11.78 -10.58 28.16
CA LEU A 131 -11.11 -10.41 29.46
C LEU A 131 -11.47 -9.07 30.10
N LYS A 132 -11.48 -7.99 29.31
CA LYS A 132 -11.89 -6.65 29.78
C LYS A 132 -13.34 -6.64 30.23
N LEU A 133 -14.24 -7.27 29.46
CA LEU A 133 -15.65 -7.42 29.83
C LEU A 133 -15.82 -8.16 31.16
N LYS A 134 -15.17 -9.32 31.33
CA LYS A 134 -15.22 -10.09 32.58
C LYS A 134 -14.73 -9.27 33.77
N ASN A 135 -13.69 -8.45 33.59
CA ASN A 135 -13.18 -7.57 34.65
C ASN A 135 -14.18 -6.46 34.99
N LEU A 136 -14.74 -5.79 33.99
CA LEU A 136 -15.77 -4.76 34.20
C LEU A 136 -17.01 -5.31 34.89
N THR A 137 -17.49 -6.49 34.51
CA THR A 137 -18.61 -7.16 35.17
C THR A 137 -18.30 -7.40 36.65
N LYS A 138 -17.12 -7.94 36.99
CA LYS A 138 -16.70 -8.14 38.38
C LYS A 138 -16.69 -6.84 39.19
N LYS A 139 -16.14 -5.76 38.60
CA LYS A 139 -16.11 -4.44 39.24
C LYS A 139 -17.51 -3.86 39.45
N LEU A 140 -18.39 -3.99 38.46
CA LEU A 140 -19.77 -3.53 38.56
C LEU A 140 -20.54 -4.30 39.64
N THR A 141 -20.41 -5.63 39.69
CA THR A 141 -21.03 -6.44 40.75
C THR A 141 -20.53 -6.01 42.13
N ALA A 142 -19.22 -5.80 42.30
CA ALA A 142 -18.65 -5.35 43.57
C ALA A 142 -19.17 -3.96 43.98
N ALA A 143 -19.27 -3.02 43.04
CA ALA A 143 -19.81 -1.69 43.29
C ALA A 143 -21.29 -1.75 43.73
N LEU A 144 -22.13 -2.51 43.01
CA LEU A 144 -23.54 -2.70 43.35
C LEU A 144 -23.74 -3.36 44.72
N THR A 145 -22.90 -4.34 45.08
CA THR A 145 -22.97 -4.95 46.42
C THR A 145 -22.60 -3.97 47.52
N LEU A 146 -21.65 -3.07 47.27
CA LEU A 146 -21.19 -2.08 48.24
C LEU A 146 -22.21 -0.94 48.40
N GLU A 147 -22.85 -0.51 47.31
CA GLU A 147 -23.96 0.45 47.33
C GLU A 147 -25.12 -0.07 48.17
N LYS A 148 -25.53 -1.32 47.96
CA LYS A 148 -26.60 -1.95 48.75
C LYS A 148 -26.28 -2.02 50.25
N GLN A 149 -25.01 -2.25 50.61
CA GLN A 149 -24.57 -2.25 52.02
C GLN A 149 -24.58 -0.85 52.66
N LEU A 150 -24.53 0.21 51.86
CA LEU A 150 -24.59 1.60 52.35
C LEU A 150 -26.02 2.14 52.46
N GLU A 151 -26.99 1.50 51.79
CA GLU A 151 -28.42 1.81 51.88
C GLU A 151 -29.14 1.09 53.05
N GLU A 152 -28.51 0.09 53.68
CA GLU A 152 -28.95 -0.59 54.92
C GLU A 152 -28.39 0.08 56.19
#